data_AF-A0A397D3N9-F1
#
_entry.id   AF-A0A397D3N9-F1
#
_cell.length_a   1.000
_cell.length_b   1.000
_cell.length_c   1.000
_cell.angle_alpha   90.00
_cell.angle_beta   90.00
_cell.angle_gamma   90.00
#
_symmetry.space_group_name_H-M   'P 1'
#
loop_
_entity.id
_entity.type
_entity.pdbx_description
1 polymer ?
#
loop_
_entity_poly.entity_id
_entity_poly.type
_entity_poly.pdbx_seq_one_letter_code
_entity_poly.pdbx_strand_id
1 'polypeptide(L)'
;MYAKVVALHPEFEIVYISSDQSPGQFDATFDSMPFPALPYVNRDIKAELVASFNVPWVPFLVFVDAVGNVIERDGRRLFVSAKSVDTVWDSLSNPATM
;
A
#
# COMPACT_ATOMS: atom_id res chain seq x y z
N MET A 1 6.52 10.85 -4.01
CA MET A 1 7.24 9.58 -4.18
C MET A 1 6.44 8.62 -5.05
N TYR A 2 5.24 8.19 -4.63
CA TYR A 2 4.34 7.29 -5.38
C TYR A 2 4.32 7.49 -6.90
N ALA A 3 3.88 8.65 -7.39
CA ALA A 3 3.76 8.91 -8.84
C ALA A 3 5.10 8.78 -9.60
N LYS A 4 6.23 9.02 -8.94
CA LYS A 4 7.56 8.83 -9.54
C LYS A 4 7.93 7.36 -9.64
N VAL A 5 7.54 6.54 -8.66
CA VAL A 5 7.73 5.09 -8.69
C VAL A 5 6.89 4.48 -9.81
N VAL A 6 5.60 4.80 -9.89
CA VAL A 6 4.69 4.33 -10.95
C VAL A 6 5.18 4.74 -12.34
N ALA A 7 5.70 5.97 -12.51
CA ALA A 7 6.20 6.44 -13.80
C ALA A 7 7.44 5.67 -14.29
N LEU A 8 8.26 5.13 -13.40
CA LEU A 8 9.47 4.36 -13.73
C LEU A 8 9.25 2.85 -13.70
N HIS A 9 8.29 2.39 -12.89
CA HIS A 9 7.96 1.00 -12.63
C HIS A 9 6.44 0.82 -12.74
N PRO A 10 5.89 0.67 -13.96
CA PRO A 10 4.44 0.54 -14.18
C PRO A 10 3.84 -0.74 -13.59
N GLU A 11 4.66 -1.70 -13.16
CA GLU A 11 4.26 -2.89 -12.42
C GLU A 11 4.01 -2.63 -10.92
N PHE A 12 4.40 -1.45 -10.41
CA PHE A 12 4.17 -1.04 -9.04
C PHE A 12 2.80 -0.36 -8.87
N GLU A 13 2.08 -0.70 -7.80
CA GLU A 13 0.85 0.00 -7.41
C GLU A 13 0.68 0.03 -5.89
N ILE A 14 0.00 1.07 -5.39
CA ILE A 14 -0.56 1.13 -4.04
C ILE A 14 -2.08 1.02 -4.17
N VAL A 15 -2.71 0.17 -3.37
CA VAL A 15 -4.17 0.10 -3.29
C VAL A 15 -4.60 0.55 -1.90
N TYR A 16 -5.46 1.57 -1.85
CA TYR A 16 -6.01 2.06 -0.60
C TYR A 16 -7.05 1.09 -0.05
N ILE A 17 -6.83 0.64 1.19
CA ILE A 17 -7.76 -0.21 1.93
C ILE A 17 -8.32 0.60 3.11
N SER A 18 -9.51 1.18 2.91
CA SER A 18 -10.11 2.09 3.90
C SER A 18 -10.57 1.38 5.16
N SER A 19 -10.21 1.97 6.31
CA SER A 19 -10.76 1.65 7.62
C SER A 19 -11.82 2.65 8.08
N ASP A 20 -12.31 3.52 7.19
CA ASP A 20 -13.38 4.47 7.48
C ASP A 20 -14.68 3.75 7.86
N GLN A 21 -15.53 4.47 8.60
CA GLN A 21 -16.76 3.94 9.18
C GLN A 21 -18.00 4.19 8.32
N SER A 22 -17.89 5.02 7.28
CA SER A 22 -18.99 5.29 6.35
C SER A 22 -18.49 5.56 4.93
N PRO A 23 -19.34 5.37 3.91
CA PRO A 23 -19.01 5.74 2.53
C PRO A 23 -18.62 7.21 2.39
N GLY A 24 -19.30 8.13 3.10
CA GLY A 24 -18.98 9.56 3.03
C GLY A 24 -17.61 9.92 3.63
N GLN A 25 -17.16 9.20 4.66
CA GLN A 25 -15.79 9.35 5.18
C GLN A 25 -14.74 8.81 4.19
N PHE A 26 -15.06 7.67 3.55
CA PHE A 26 -14.23 7.09 2.49
C PHE A 26 -14.07 8.07 1.32
N ASP A 27 -15.16 8.60 0.78
CA ASP A 27 -15.14 9.50 -0.37
C ASP A 27 -14.30 10.74 -0.08
N ALA A 28 -14.50 11.37 1.08
CA ALA A 28 -13.75 12.56 1.50
C ALA A 28 -12.24 12.28 1.66
N THR A 29 -11.86 11.10 2.14
CA THR A 29 -10.46 10.71 2.32
C THR A 29 -9.81 10.36 0.98
N PHE A 30 -10.53 9.59 0.16
CA PHE A 30 -10.06 9.05 -1.11
C PHE A 30 -9.88 10.14 -2.18
N ASP A 31 -10.67 11.21 -2.16
CA ASP A 31 -10.59 12.31 -3.14
C ASP A 31 -9.20 12.98 -3.20
N SER A 32 -8.41 12.85 -2.13
CA SER A 32 -7.03 13.38 -2.06
C SER A 32 -5.95 12.39 -2.51
N MET A 33 -6.29 11.14 -2.83
CA MET A 33 -5.34 10.06 -3.06
C MET A 33 -5.11 9.81 -4.55
N PRO A 34 -3.84 9.75 -5.01
CA PRO A 34 -3.52 9.55 -6.43
C PRO A 34 -3.55 8.08 -6.88
N PHE A 35 -3.86 7.16 -5.98
CA PHE A 35 -3.86 5.70 -6.19
C PHE A 35 -5.29 5.14 -6.11
N PRO A 36 -5.56 3.95 -6.69
CA PRO A 36 -6.85 3.29 -6.59
C PRO A 36 -7.17 2.84 -5.15
N ALA A 37 -8.44 2.51 -4.92
CA ALA A 37 -8.92 1.94 -3.66
C ALA A 37 -9.68 0.64 -3.87
N LEU A 38 -9.66 -0.23 -2.87
CA LEU A 38 -10.67 -1.27 -2.74
C LEU A 38 -12.04 -0.58 -2.56
N PRO A 39 -13.06 -0.88 -3.39
CA PRO A 39 -14.37 -0.27 -3.26
C PRO A 39 -14.91 -0.42 -1.84
N TYR A 40 -15.45 0.67 -1.27
CA TYR A 40 -15.87 0.70 0.12
C TYR A 40 -16.87 -0.42 0.48
N VAL A 41 -17.73 -0.82 -0.46
CA VAL A 41 -18.72 -1.89 -0.27
C VAL A 41 -18.10 -3.27 -0.01
N ASN A 42 -16.84 -3.50 -0.38
CA ASN A 42 -16.15 -4.79 -0.23
C ASN A 42 -15.56 -4.96 1.19
N ARG A 43 -16.40 -4.87 2.23
CA ARG A 43 -15.97 -4.91 3.64
C ARG A 43 -15.39 -6.27 4.04
N ASP A 44 -15.87 -7.35 3.46
CA ASP A 44 -15.39 -8.71 3.74
C ASP A 44 -13.95 -8.90 3.23
N ILE A 45 -13.67 -8.46 1.98
CA ILE A 45 -12.31 -8.46 1.42
C ILE A 45 -11.38 -7.60 2.28
N LYS A 46 -11.84 -6.43 2.74
CA LYS A 46 -11.05 -5.61 3.68
C LYS A 46 -10.72 -6.37 4.96
N ALA A 47 -11.67 -7.11 5.53
CA ALA A 47 -11.46 -7.90 6.74
C ALA A 47 -10.45 -9.04 6.51
N GLU A 48 -10.56 -9.75 5.39
CA GLU A 48 -9.61 -10.79 4.97
C GLU A 48 -8.19 -10.22 4.81
N LEU A 49 -8.02 -9.09 4.13
CA LEU A 49 -6.70 -8.46 3.96
C LEU A 49 -6.08 -8.03 5.30
N VAL A 50 -6.88 -7.46 6.21
CA VAL A 50 -6.43 -7.08 7.55
C VAL A 50 -5.95 -8.31 8.34
N ALA A 51 -6.67 -9.42 8.25
CA ALA A 51 -6.31 -10.67 8.90
C ALA A 51 -5.07 -11.32 8.27
N SER A 52 -5.05 -11.49 6.94
CA SER A 52 -3.96 -12.13 6.19
C SER A 52 -2.63 -11.42 6.38
N PHE A 53 -2.63 -10.09 6.45
CA PHE A 53 -1.43 -9.31 6.68
C PHE A 53 -1.18 -8.96 8.14
N ASN A 54 -2.02 -9.43 9.06
CA ASN A 54 -1.93 -9.20 10.50
C ASN A 54 -1.74 -7.70 10.82
N VAL A 55 -2.62 -6.85 10.28
CA VAL A 55 -2.53 -5.39 10.39
C VAL A 55 -2.96 -4.95 11.81
N PRO A 56 -2.05 -4.39 12.63
CA PRO A 56 -2.32 -4.17 14.05
C PRO A 56 -3.01 -2.82 14.34
N TRP A 57 -2.76 -1.80 13.50
CA TRP A 57 -3.28 -0.44 13.67
C TRP A 57 -3.15 0.32 12.33
N VAL A 58 -3.83 1.46 12.21
CA VAL A 58 -3.76 2.33 11.02
C VAL A 58 -3.14 3.70 11.37
N PRO A 59 -2.39 4.35 10.46
CA PRO A 59 -2.12 3.92 9.08
C PRO A 59 -1.00 2.85 8.98
N PHE A 60 -1.19 1.88 8.08
CA PHE A 60 -0.26 0.77 7.83
C PHE A 60 -0.09 0.57 6.32
N LEU A 61 1.13 0.23 5.87
CA LEU A 61 1.45 -0.03 4.47
C LEU A 61 2.36 -1.25 4.37
N VAL A 62 1.87 -2.28 3.71
CA VAL A 62 2.59 -3.52 3.41
C VAL A 62 2.72 -3.65 1.90
N PHE A 63 3.91 -4.03 1.44
CA PHE A 63 4.17 -4.40 0.06
C PHE A 63 4.18 -5.91 -0.07
N VAL A 64 3.55 -6.40 -1.13
CA VAL A 64 3.44 -7.81 -1.45
C VAL A 64 3.80 -8.06 -2.92
N ASP A 65 4.21 -9.27 -3.24
CA ASP A 65 4.41 -9.70 -4.62
C ASP A 65 3.06 -10.05 -5.30
N ALA A 66 3.13 -10.41 -6.58
CA ALA A 66 1.95 -10.75 -7.39
C ALA A 66 1.17 -11.98 -6.89
N VAL A 67 1.74 -12.82 -6.02
CA VAL A 67 1.06 -13.99 -5.43
C VAL A 67 0.65 -13.76 -3.98
N GLY A 68 0.92 -12.57 -3.42
CA GLY A 68 0.54 -12.17 -2.07
C GLY A 68 1.58 -12.43 -0.99
N ASN A 69 2.80 -12.82 -1.33
CA ASN A 69 3.87 -12.93 -0.33
C ASN A 69 4.31 -11.53 0.10
N VAL A 70 4.58 -11.37 1.39
CA VAL A 70 5.04 -10.10 1.96
C VAL A 70 6.48 -9.82 1.57
N ILE A 71 6.72 -8.65 0.99
CA ILE A 71 8.05 -8.13 0.63
C ILE A 71 8.56 -7.17 1.72
N GLU A 72 7.74 -6.19 2.13
CA GLU A 72 8.07 -5.19 3.15
C GLU A 72 6.84 -4.88 4.00
N ARG A 73 6.97 -4.96 5.33
CA ARG A 73 5.86 -4.73 6.28
C ARG A 73 5.78 -3.31 6.81
N ASP A 74 6.90 -2.58 6.78
CA ASP A 74 7.02 -1.21 7.23
C ASP A 74 7.21 -0.27 6.03
N GLY A 75 6.32 -0.41 5.03
CA GLY A 75 6.35 0.37 3.80
C GLY A 75 6.24 1.88 4.06
N ARG A 76 5.62 2.29 5.18
CA ARG A 76 5.59 3.69 5.61
C ARG A 76 6.99 4.20 5.90
N ARG A 77 7.79 3.47 6.68
CA ARG A 77 9.16 3.85 6.97
C ARG A 77 10.00 3.87 5.71
N LEU A 78 9.84 2.89 4.81
CA LEU A 78 10.52 2.88 3.51
C LEU A 78 10.26 4.18 2.74
N PHE A 79 9.00 4.60 2.60
CA PHE A 79 8.65 5.82 1.86
C PHE A 79 9.10 7.12 2.55
N VAL A 80 9.15 7.14 3.88
CA VAL A 80 9.63 8.31 4.65
C VAL A 80 11.15 8.42 4.61
N SER A 81 11.87 7.31 4.60
CA SER A 81 13.35 7.28 4.63
C SER A 81 14.00 7.29 3.25
N ALA A 82 13.28 6.84 2.22
CA ALA A 82 13.80 6.75 0.86
C ALA A 82 14.20 8.12 0.30
N LYS A 83 15.42 8.18 -0.24
CA LYS A 83 16.00 9.40 -0.83
C LYS A 83 15.76 9.49 -2.34
N SER A 84 15.48 8.37 -2.99
CA SER A 84 15.23 8.26 -4.43
C SER A 84 14.16 7.20 -4.74
N VAL A 85 13.70 7.18 -6.00
CA VAL A 85 12.86 6.09 -6.50
C VAL A 85 13.63 4.76 -6.46
N ASP A 86 14.89 4.76 -6.87
CA ASP A 86 15.74 3.57 -6.85
C ASP A 86 15.83 2.95 -5.46
N THR A 87 15.91 3.77 -4.39
CA THR A 87 15.91 3.26 -3.01
C THR A 87 14.64 2.48 -2.70
N VAL A 88 13.47 2.95 -3.16
CA VAL A 88 12.21 2.23 -2.97
C VAL A 88 12.20 0.98 -3.83
N TRP A 89 12.56 1.09 -5.10
CA TRP A 89 12.47 -0.01 -6.06
C TRP A 89 13.43 -1.16 -5.72
N ASP A 90 14.66 -0.87 -5.35
CA ASP A 90 15.65 -1.89 -4.98
C ASP A 90 15.20 -2.66 -3.74
N SER A 91 14.62 -1.98 -2.75
CA SER A 91 14.05 -2.63 -1.56
C SER A 91 12.87 -3.56 -1.88
N LEU A 92 12.09 -3.26 -2.92
CA LEU A 92 10.89 -4.03 -3.27
C LEU A 92 11.14 -5.13 -4.31
N SER A 93 12.05 -4.92 -5.26
CA SER A 93 12.30 -5.84 -6.38
C SER A 93 13.35 -6.91 -6.09
N ASN A 94 14.20 -6.71 -5.07
CA ASN A 94 15.24 -7.65 -4.69
C ASN A 94 15.32 -7.80 -3.15
N PRO A 95 14.37 -8.51 -2.52
CA PRO A 95 14.30 -8.62 -1.06
C PRO A 95 15.47 -9.40 -0.43
N ALA A 96 16.44 -9.91 -1.21
CA ALA A 96 17.54 -10.74 -0.74
C ALA A 96 18.62 -10.02 0.10
N THR A 97 18.41 -8.75 0.51
CA THR A 97 19.41 -8.01 1.30
C THR A 97 18.82 -7.01 2.29
N MET A 98 17.90 -7.44 3.17
CA MET A 98 17.62 -6.74 4.43
C MET A 98 17.72 -7.67 5.63
#